data_AF-A0A2Z4PU13-F1
#
_entry.id   AF-A0A2Z4PU13-F1
#
_cell.length_a   1.000
_cell.length_b   1.000
_cell.length_c   1.000
_cell.angle_alpha   90.00
_cell.angle_beta   90.00
_cell.angle_gamma   90.00
#
_symmetry.space_group_name_H-M   'P 1'
#
loop_
_entity.id
_entity.type
_entity.pdbx_description
1 polymer ?
#
loop_
_entity_poly.entity_id
_entity_poly.type
_entity_poly.pdbx_seq_one_letter_code
_entity_poly.pdbx_strand_id
1 'polypeptide(L)'
;MTKSIKKETAIALGIDHSLIPERLRNRLNGYLDNGTIPRSMVNDVPHTSESHKYTPRPIVDGNQVFLRNLVFLDTLFDDTKAVKRFIHNSYTHTEREEFLNTFHRESIAKLELFKSLIPMLDSILDFLEQDNIDWNVDELPCPYTNTKLMVANLSLKHDLSIYDQTLKYLLNQDLRNAHQLLQDNPEQFANADAIHLKTLIEQRYAEYSEYAEYLKNF
;
A
#
# COMPACT_ATOMS: atom_id res chain seq x y z
N MET A 1 -34.88 -0.64 17.45
CA MET A 1 -33.97 -1.50 16.68
C MET A 1 -32.53 -1.07 16.98
N THR A 2 -31.81 -1.83 17.79
CA THR A 2 -30.40 -1.59 18.13
C THR A 2 -29.54 -1.90 16.91
N LYS A 3 -28.79 -0.91 16.42
CA LYS A 3 -27.84 -1.08 15.32
C LYS A 3 -26.47 -1.49 15.92
N SER A 4 -25.64 -2.20 15.18
CA SER A 4 -24.42 -2.86 15.70
C SER A 4 -23.19 -2.14 15.17
N ILE A 5 -22.11 -1.96 15.94
CA ILE A 5 -20.83 -1.39 15.42
C ILE A 5 -20.47 -1.89 14.02
N LYS A 6 -20.66 -3.19 13.74
CA LYS A 6 -20.43 -3.77 12.41
C LYS A 6 -21.28 -3.09 11.32
N LYS A 7 -22.58 -2.97 11.54
CA LYS A 7 -23.52 -2.38 10.58
C LYS A 7 -23.25 -0.89 10.39
N GLU A 8 -22.86 -0.18 11.44
CA GLU A 8 -22.61 1.26 11.39
C GLU A 8 -21.28 1.56 10.72
N THR A 9 -20.25 0.74 10.97
CA THR A 9 -18.99 0.81 10.22
C THR A 9 -19.21 0.49 8.74
N ALA A 10 -20.06 -0.49 8.42
CA ALA A 10 -20.39 -0.83 7.03
C ALA A 10 -21.08 0.34 6.32
N ILE A 11 -22.11 0.90 6.96
CA ILE A 11 -22.84 2.07 6.48
C ILE A 11 -21.89 3.27 6.34
N ALA A 12 -21.01 3.51 7.31
CA ALA A 12 -20.07 4.61 7.30
C ALA A 12 -19.04 4.51 6.16
N LEU A 13 -18.58 3.29 5.87
CA LEU A 13 -17.62 3.02 4.80
C LEU A 13 -18.29 2.82 3.43
N GLY A 14 -19.61 2.69 3.37
CA GLY A 14 -20.34 2.41 2.13
C GLY A 14 -20.04 1.02 1.56
N ILE A 15 -19.65 0.06 2.40
CA ILE A 15 -19.31 -1.31 1.98
C ILE A 15 -20.30 -2.32 2.56
N ASP A 16 -20.38 -3.50 1.95
CA ASP A 16 -21.16 -4.59 2.51
C ASP A 16 -20.60 -4.97 3.90
N HIS A 17 -21.49 -5.06 4.88
CA HIS A 17 -21.17 -5.51 6.22
C HIS A 17 -20.50 -6.88 6.27
N SER A 18 -20.74 -7.76 5.28
CA SER A 18 -20.09 -9.07 5.15
C SER A 18 -18.59 -8.93 4.91
N LEU A 19 -18.15 -7.82 4.31
CA LEU A 19 -16.77 -7.55 3.91
C LEU A 19 -15.94 -6.86 4.99
N ILE A 20 -16.51 -6.55 6.16
CA ILE A 20 -15.75 -5.95 7.27
C ILE A 20 -14.82 -6.99 7.90
N PRO A 21 -13.48 -6.81 7.82
CA PRO A 21 -12.54 -7.76 8.38
C PRO A 21 -12.68 -7.90 9.90
N GLU A 22 -12.45 -9.10 10.43
CA GLU A 22 -12.48 -9.35 11.88
C GLU A 22 -11.48 -8.49 12.65
N ARG A 23 -10.30 -8.27 12.07
CA ARG A 23 -9.28 -7.39 12.63
C ARG A 23 -9.82 -5.97 12.87
N LEU A 24 -10.58 -5.42 11.93
CA LEU A 24 -11.17 -4.09 12.08
C LEU A 24 -12.27 -4.08 13.17
N ARG A 25 -13.05 -5.17 13.26
CA ARG A 25 -14.03 -5.36 14.35
C ARG A 25 -13.36 -5.37 15.72
N ASN A 26 -12.25 -6.10 15.87
CA ASN A 26 -11.51 -6.22 17.13
C ASN A 26 -10.83 -4.89 17.52
N ARG A 27 -10.31 -4.14 16.53
CA ARG A 27 -9.69 -2.84 16.76
C ARG A 27 -10.67 -1.78 17.27
N LEU A 28 -11.88 -1.73 16.72
CA LEU A 28 -12.92 -0.82 17.20
C LEU A 28 -13.28 -1.05 18.68
N ASN A 29 -13.21 -2.29 19.14
CA ASN A 29 -13.39 -2.60 20.57
C ASN A 29 -12.18 -2.18 21.39
N GLY A 30 -10.97 -2.43 20.89
CA GLY A 30 -9.74 -1.92 21.50
C GLY A 30 -9.75 -0.40 21.65
N TYR A 31 -10.36 0.32 20.71
CA TYR A 31 -10.56 1.78 20.79
C TYR A 31 -11.56 2.22 21.86
N LEU A 32 -12.56 1.41 22.18
CA LEU A 32 -13.45 1.65 23.33
C LEU A 32 -12.70 1.42 24.64
N ASP A 33 -11.92 0.34 24.73
CA ASP A 33 -11.20 -0.04 25.95
C ASP A 33 -10.09 0.96 26.27
N ASN A 34 -9.39 1.47 25.25
CA ASN A 34 -8.32 2.43 25.42
C ASN A 34 -8.81 3.90 25.45
N GLY A 35 -10.13 4.15 25.35
CA GLY A 35 -10.74 5.47 25.46
C GLY A 35 -10.64 6.37 24.22
N THR A 36 -10.20 5.84 23.08
CA THR A 36 -10.20 6.59 21.80
C THR A 36 -11.62 6.84 21.30
N ILE A 37 -12.52 5.86 21.47
CA ILE A 37 -13.96 6.07 21.32
C ILE A 37 -14.52 6.39 22.72
N PRO A 38 -15.05 7.60 22.94
CA PRO A 38 -15.70 7.93 24.20
C PRO A 38 -16.88 7.01 24.48
N ARG A 39 -17.04 6.59 25.74
CA ARG A 39 -18.17 5.75 26.15
C ARG A 39 -19.53 6.41 25.87
N SER A 40 -19.60 7.74 25.82
CA SER A 40 -20.80 8.49 25.44
C SER A 40 -21.24 8.28 24.00
N MET A 41 -20.37 7.74 23.12
CA MET A 41 -20.70 7.47 21.72
C MET A 41 -21.29 6.06 21.49
N VAL A 42 -21.35 5.23 22.53
CA VAL A 42 -21.91 3.87 22.48
C VAL A 42 -22.99 3.71 23.55
N ASN A 43 -24.04 2.96 23.20
CA ASN A 43 -25.06 2.58 24.16
C ASN A 43 -24.53 1.47 25.09
N ASP A 44 -25.05 1.43 26.31
CA ASP A 44 -24.79 0.33 27.23
C ASP A 44 -25.27 -1.01 26.63
N VAL A 45 -24.54 -2.08 26.97
CA VAL A 45 -24.90 -3.43 26.54
C VAL A 45 -26.23 -3.79 27.22
N PRO A 46 -27.25 -4.27 26.49
CA PRO A 46 -28.42 -4.83 27.15
C PRO A 46 -27.97 -5.98 28.06
N HIS A 47 -28.36 -5.94 29.33
CA HIS A 47 -27.92 -6.81 30.44
C HIS A 47 -28.29 -8.30 30.31
N THR A 48 -28.34 -8.85 29.11
CA THR A 48 -28.72 -10.23 28.84
C THR A 48 -27.74 -10.86 27.87
N SER A 49 -26.68 -11.49 28.38
CA SER A 49 -26.45 -12.92 28.17
C SER A 49 -25.08 -13.32 28.72
N GLU A 50 -25.09 -14.33 29.58
CA GLU A 50 -23.91 -15.09 30.02
C GLU A 50 -23.38 -15.99 28.90
N SER A 51 -23.16 -15.45 27.70
CA SER A 51 -22.59 -16.23 26.60
C SER A 51 -21.20 -15.70 26.25
N HIS A 52 -20.23 -16.60 26.14
CA HIS A 52 -18.90 -16.35 25.57
C HIS A 52 -18.94 -15.94 24.07
N LYS A 53 -20.13 -15.63 23.52
CA LYS A 53 -20.30 -15.11 22.16
C LYS A 53 -20.41 -13.60 22.23
N TYR A 54 -19.32 -12.98 21.79
CA TYR A 54 -19.10 -11.55 21.70
C TYR A 54 -20.27 -10.79 21.06
N THR A 55 -20.91 -9.88 21.81
CA THR A 55 -21.96 -8.96 21.31
C THR A 55 -21.40 -7.55 21.09
N PRO A 56 -21.34 -7.04 19.84
CA PRO A 56 -20.89 -5.69 19.56
C PRO A 56 -21.82 -4.64 20.18
N ARG A 57 -21.24 -3.59 20.80
CA ARG A 57 -22.02 -2.49 21.40
C ARG A 57 -22.74 -1.66 20.31
N PRO A 58 -23.96 -1.15 20.55
CA PRO A 58 -24.61 -0.24 19.61
C PRO A 58 -23.97 1.16 19.66
N ILE A 59 -23.80 1.83 18.52
CA ILE A 59 -23.35 3.23 18.49
C ILE A 59 -24.56 4.15 18.63
N VAL A 60 -24.39 5.27 19.34
CA VAL A 60 -25.41 6.33 19.42
C VAL A 60 -25.51 7.05 18.07
N ASP A 61 -26.72 7.17 17.53
CA ASP A 61 -26.99 7.87 16.26
C ASP A 61 -26.39 9.29 16.30
N GLY A 62 -25.70 9.70 15.21
CA GLY A 62 -24.97 10.96 15.10
C GLY A 62 -23.44 10.81 15.15
N ASN A 63 -22.91 9.68 15.64
CA ASN A 63 -21.47 9.45 15.77
C ASN A 63 -20.82 8.72 14.58
N GLN A 64 -21.56 8.50 13.49
CA GLN A 64 -21.08 7.72 12.34
C GLN A 64 -19.85 8.36 11.67
N VAL A 65 -19.80 9.70 11.59
CA VAL A 65 -18.68 10.43 10.98
C VAL A 65 -17.39 10.24 11.78
N PHE A 66 -17.47 10.27 13.11
CA PHE A 66 -16.30 10.04 13.97
C PHE A 66 -15.72 8.66 13.74
N LEU A 67 -16.58 7.64 13.74
CA LEU A 67 -16.16 6.26 13.51
C LEU A 67 -15.64 6.04 12.10
N ARG A 68 -16.26 6.66 11.09
CA ARG A 68 -15.77 6.64 9.73
C ARG A 68 -14.34 7.16 9.66
N ASN A 69 -14.09 8.32 10.26
CA ASN A 69 -12.79 8.95 10.26
C ASN A 69 -11.78 8.11 11.05
N LEU A 70 -12.15 7.59 12.22
CA LEU A 70 -11.31 6.69 13.02
C LEU A 70 -10.91 5.45 12.23
N VAL A 71 -11.85 4.83 11.50
CA VAL A 71 -11.57 3.66 10.68
C VAL A 71 -10.67 3.99 9.50
N PHE A 72 -10.93 5.10 8.81
CA PHE A 72 -10.05 5.55 7.73
C PHE A 72 -8.64 5.80 8.24
N LEU A 73 -8.50 6.49 9.36
CA LEU A 73 -7.20 6.72 9.99
C LEU A 73 -6.57 5.38 10.39
N ASP A 74 -7.23 4.51 11.14
CA ASP A 74 -6.65 3.20 11.53
C ASP A 74 -6.22 2.36 10.32
N THR A 75 -7.01 2.36 9.24
CA THR A 75 -6.69 1.61 8.02
C THR A 75 -5.47 2.19 7.30
N LEU A 76 -5.37 3.52 7.22
CA LEU A 76 -4.26 4.18 6.53
C LEU A 76 -2.98 4.17 7.36
N PHE A 77 -3.07 4.32 8.68
CA PHE A 77 -1.93 4.39 9.59
C PHE A 77 -1.43 3.01 10.05
N ASP A 78 -2.31 2.03 10.25
CA ASP A 78 -2.01 0.74 10.90
C ASP A 78 -1.31 0.85 12.28
N ASP A 79 -1.34 2.04 12.92
CA ASP A 79 -0.82 2.32 14.27
C ASP A 79 -1.91 2.94 15.17
N THR A 80 -2.50 2.11 16.02
CA THR A 80 -3.56 2.48 16.96
C THR A 80 -3.13 3.59 17.94
N LYS A 81 -1.85 3.64 18.36
CA LYS A 81 -1.36 4.66 19.30
C LYS A 81 -1.27 6.02 18.61
N ALA A 82 -0.75 6.04 17.39
CA ALA A 82 -0.59 7.27 16.63
C ALA A 82 -1.95 7.87 16.26
N VAL A 83 -2.91 7.03 15.83
CA VAL A 83 -4.30 7.43 15.57
C VAL A 83 -4.96 8.01 16.82
N LYS A 84 -4.80 7.36 17.98
CA LYS A 84 -5.32 7.88 19.26
C LYS A 84 -4.73 9.25 19.59
N ARG A 85 -3.40 9.40 19.47
CA ARG A 85 -2.72 10.67 19.74
C ARG A 85 -3.21 11.78 18.81
N PHE A 86 -3.44 11.45 17.54
CA PHE A 86 -3.92 12.38 16.53
C PHE A 86 -5.35 12.85 16.81
N ILE A 87 -6.26 11.91 17.08
CA ILE A 87 -7.68 12.21 17.36
C ILE A 87 -7.84 13.09 18.61
N HIS A 88 -7.01 12.86 19.63
CA HIS A 88 -7.04 13.67 20.85
C HIS A 88 -6.22 14.97 20.76
N ASN A 89 -5.69 15.33 19.57
CA ASN A 89 -4.84 16.50 19.37
C ASN A 89 -3.68 16.58 20.39
N SER A 90 -3.10 15.44 20.74
CA SER A 90 -2.04 15.33 21.75
C SER A 90 -0.63 15.50 21.19
N TYR A 91 -0.51 16.01 19.96
CA TYR A 91 0.75 16.35 19.32
C TYR A 91 1.06 17.83 19.49
N THR A 92 2.32 18.15 19.77
CA THR A 92 2.86 19.50 19.52
C THR A 92 2.85 19.81 18.02
N HIS A 93 3.05 21.08 17.66
CA HIS A 93 3.02 21.50 16.24
C HIS A 93 4.06 20.75 15.39
N THR A 94 5.29 20.63 15.89
CA THR A 94 6.40 19.93 15.21
C THR A 94 6.17 18.42 15.13
N GLU A 95 5.72 17.77 16.20
CA GLU A 95 5.41 16.33 16.15
C GLU A 95 4.27 16.03 15.17
N ARG A 96 3.29 16.94 15.05
CA ARG A 96 2.20 16.79 14.09
C ARG A 96 2.70 16.88 12.66
N GLU A 97 3.61 17.79 12.37
CA GLU A 97 4.19 17.94 11.03
C GLU A 97 5.01 16.70 10.64
N GLU A 98 5.87 16.21 11.54
CA GLU A 98 6.65 14.99 11.33
C GLU A 98 5.76 13.76 11.12
N PHE A 99 4.70 13.65 11.93
CA PHE A 99 3.69 12.60 11.80
C PHE A 99 3.00 12.64 10.43
N LEU A 100 2.59 13.82 9.96
CA LEU A 100 1.93 13.98 8.66
C LEU A 100 2.88 13.68 7.49
N ASN A 101 4.16 14.03 7.59
CA ASN A 101 5.16 13.72 6.58
C ASN A 101 5.42 12.20 6.49
N THR A 102 5.54 11.55 7.65
CA THR A 102 5.69 10.09 7.74
C THR A 102 4.47 9.40 7.13
N PHE A 103 3.27 9.86 7.50
CA PHE A 103 2.02 9.37 6.95
C PHE A 103 1.92 9.48 5.44
N HIS A 104 2.28 10.64 4.89
CA HIS A 104 2.24 10.88 3.45
C HIS A 104 3.15 9.89 2.71
N ARG A 105 4.38 9.72 3.21
CA ARG A 105 5.35 8.77 2.63
C ARG A 105 4.84 7.33 2.68
N GLU A 106 4.33 6.88 3.82
CA GLU A 106 3.80 5.52 3.98
C GLU A 106 2.56 5.27 3.12
N SER A 107 1.68 6.27 3.00
CA SER A 107 0.47 6.18 2.16
C SER A 107 0.84 6.05 0.68
N ILE A 108 1.83 6.81 0.21
CA ILE A 108 2.38 6.65 -1.14
C ILE A 108 2.93 5.24 -1.32
N ALA A 109 3.76 4.74 -0.40
CA ALA A 109 4.34 3.40 -0.49
C ALA A 109 3.26 2.30 -0.55
N LYS A 110 2.22 2.38 0.29
CA LYS A 110 1.08 1.44 0.28
C LYS A 110 0.29 1.50 -1.03
N LEU A 111 0.05 2.70 -1.56
CA LEU A 111 -0.63 2.89 -2.83
C LEU A 111 0.18 2.29 -3.99
N GLU A 112 1.49 2.52 -4.00
CA GLU A 112 2.40 1.98 -5.00
C GLU A 112 2.48 0.46 -4.96
N LEU A 113 2.53 -0.13 -3.76
CA LEU A 113 2.43 -1.58 -3.58
C LEU A 113 1.08 -2.12 -4.07
N PHE A 114 -0.02 -1.44 -3.76
CA PHE A 114 -1.33 -1.90 -4.21
C PHE A 114 -1.45 -1.85 -5.74
N LYS A 115 -1.01 -0.75 -6.35
CA LYS A 115 -0.94 -0.61 -7.81
C LYS A 115 -0.05 -1.67 -8.43
N SER A 116 1.06 -2.04 -7.79
CA SER A 116 1.99 -3.04 -8.31
C SER A 116 1.42 -4.47 -8.26
N LEU A 117 0.51 -4.74 -7.31
CA LEU A 117 -0.15 -6.02 -7.15
C LEU A 117 -1.33 -6.21 -8.11
N ILE A 118 -2.03 -5.14 -8.53
CA ILE A 118 -3.22 -5.24 -9.38
C ILE A 118 -3.00 -6.11 -10.62
N PRO A 119 -1.92 -5.95 -11.42
CA PRO A 119 -1.72 -6.76 -12.62
C PRO A 119 -1.38 -8.24 -12.35
N MET A 120 -1.12 -8.60 -11.09
CA MET A 120 -0.73 -9.95 -10.66
C MET A 120 -1.80 -10.66 -9.86
N LEU A 121 -2.95 -10.03 -9.62
CA LEU A 121 -4.01 -10.61 -8.80
C LEU A 121 -4.40 -12.00 -9.30
N ASP A 122 -4.56 -12.17 -10.63
CA ASP A 122 -4.90 -13.47 -11.21
C ASP A 122 -3.82 -14.51 -10.96
N SER A 123 -2.54 -14.17 -11.17
CA SER A 123 -1.43 -15.11 -10.91
C SER A 123 -1.27 -15.46 -9.42
N ILE A 124 -1.55 -14.52 -8.52
CA ILE A 124 -1.55 -14.78 -7.08
C ILE A 124 -2.71 -15.70 -6.72
N LEU A 125 -3.90 -15.49 -7.28
CA LEU A 125 -5.05 -16.36 -7.07
C LEU A 125 -4.76 -17.78 -7.60
N ASP A 126 -4.26 -17.90 -8.82
CA ASP A 126 -3.87 -19.18 -9.43
C ASP A 126 -2.85 -19.93 -8.56
N PHE A 127 -1.87 -19.22 -7.99
CA PHE A 127 -0.90 -19.81 -7.05
C PHE A 127 -1.59 -20.32 -5.78
N LEU A 128 -2.46 -19.50 -5.18
CA LEU A 128 -3.16 -19.84 -3.93
C LEU A 128 -4.21 -20.94 -4.11
N GLU A 129 -4.68 -21.19 -5.33
CA GLU A 129 -5.60 -22.27 -5.68
C GLU A 129 -4.91 -23.63 -5.88
N GLN A 130 -3.57 -23.69 -5.83
CA GLN A 130 -2.84 -24.96 -5.95
C GLN A 130 -3.04 -25.84 -4.72
N ASP A 131 -3.40 -27.10 -4.93
CA ASP A 131 -3.63 -28.06 -3.84
C ASP A 131 -2.35 -28.48 -3.10
N ASN A 132 -1.17 -28.25 -3.69
CA ASN A 132 0.10 -28.84 -3.25
C ASN A 132 1.25 -27.83 -3.16
N ILE A 133 0.98 -26.61 -2.68
CA ILE A 133 2.00 -25.58 -2.44
C ILE A 133 3.02 -26.06 -1.40
N ASP A 134 4.30 -26.17 -1.79
CA ASP A 134 5.41 -26.33 -0.85
C ASP A 134 5.94 -24.94 -0.46
N TRP A 135 5.47 -24.43 0.67
CA TRP A 135 5.85 -23.10 1.18
C TRP A 135 7.35 -22.90 1.46
N ASN A 136 8.18 -23.96 1.42
CA ASN A 136 9.63 -23.84 1.56
C ASN A 136 10.35 -23.66 0.22
N VAL A 137 9.68 -23.96 -0.89
CA VAL A 137 10.26 -24.02 -2.24
C VAL A 137 9.51 -23.11 -3.22
N ASP A 138 8.19 -23.08 -3.14
CA ASP A 138 7.33 -22.33 -4.03
C ASP A 138 7.21 -20.88 -3.57
N GLU A 139 7.52 -19.95 -4.47
CA GLU A 139 7.45 -18.51 -4.21
C GLU A 139 6.13 -17.93 -4.71
N LEU A 140 5.51 -17.10 -3.86
CA LEU A 140 4.40 -16.25 -4.29
C LEU A 140 4.85 -15.39 -5.48
N PRO A 141 4.02 -15.25 -6.53
CA PRO A 141 4.30 -14.36 -7.64
C PRO A 141 4.63 -12.94 -7.15
N CYS A 142 5.86 -12.50 -7.39
CA CYS A 142 6.36 -11.19 -6.93
C CYS A 142 6.38 -10.16 -8.07
N PRO A 143 5.75 -8.98 -7.90
CA PRO A 143 5.71 -7.94 -8.93
C PRO A 143 7.06 -7.31 -9.25
N TYR A 144 8.05 -7.54 -8.40
CA TYR A 144 9.39 -6.98 -8.51
C TYR A 144 10.41 -7.96 -9.10
N THR A 145 10.06 -9.23 -9.32
CA THR A 145 10.97 -10.23 -9.93
C THR A 145 10.68 -10.47 -11.40
N ASN A 146 9.44 -10.25 -11.86
CA ASN A 146 9.08 -10.41 -13.27
C ASN A 146 9.21 -9.08 -14.03
N THR A 147 10.25 -9.00 -14.87
CA THR A 147 10.57 -7.85 -15.73
C THR A 147 9.36 -7.31 -16.51
N LYS A 148 8.48 -8.18 -17.02
CA LYS A 148 7.28 -7.77 -17.77
C LYS A 148 6.23 -7.09 -16.88
N LEU A 149 6.08 -7.57 -15.64
CA LEU A 149 5.16 -7.01 -14.66
C LEU A 149 5.69 -5.71 -14.07
N MET A 150 7.01 -5.58 -13.89
CA MET A 150 7.65 -4.30 -13.56
C MET A 150 7.38 -3.23 -14.64
N VAL A 151 7.49 -3.59 -15.93
CA VAL A 151 7.15 -2.68 -17.04
C VAL A 151 5.66 -2.30 -17.04
N ALA A 152 4.77 -3.26 -16.79
CA ALA A 152 3.33 -2.99 -16.69
C ALA A 152 3.02 -2.03 -15.54
N ASN A 153 3.63 -2.25 -14.37
CA ASN A 153 3.50 -1.40 -13.18
C ASN A 153 4.04 0.01 -13.40
N LEU A 154 5.21 0.14 -14.04
CA LEU A 154 5.74 1.44 -14.44
C LEU A 154 4.81 2.14 -15.45
N SER A 155 4.12 1.38 -16.30
CA SER A 155 3.20 1.96 -17.30
C SER A 155 1.86 2.45 -16.72
N LEU A 156 1.51 2.08 -15.49
CA LEU A 156 0.31 2.58 -14.80
C LEU A 156 0.49 3.97 -14.20
N LYS A 157 1.72 4.48 -14.11
CA LYS A 157 2.01 5.84 -13.64
C LYS A 157 1.91 6.83 -14.81
N HIS A 158 1.11 7.87 -14.64
CA HIS A 158 1.01 8.95 -15.62
C HIS A 158 2.23 9.88 -15.60
N ASP A 159 2.84 10.08 -14.43
CA ASP A 159 4.02 10.94 -14.25
C ASP A 159 5.20 10.11 -13.72
N LEU A 160 5.84 9.34 -14.60
CA LEU A 160 7.04 8.60 -14.23
C LEU A 160 8.22 9.55 -13.99
N SER A 161 8.98 9.32 -12.92
CA SER A 161 10.27 9.98 -12.73
C SER A 161 11.23 9.62 -13.87
N ILE A 162 12.24 10.47 -14.13
CA ILE A 162 13.26 10.16 -15.15
C ILE A 162 13.94 8.81 -14.86
N TYR A 163 14.21 8.51 -13.59
CA TYR A 163 14.74 7.22 -13.16
C TYR A 163 13.82 6.06 -13.58
N ASP A 164 12.52 6.17 -13.28
CA ASP A 164 11.54 5.14 -13.58
C ASP A 164 11.32 4.96 -15.10
N GLN A 165 11.37 6.05 -15.88
CA GLN A 165 11.33 6.00 -17.34
C GLN A 165 12.56 5.28 -17.91
N THR A 166 13.75 5.62 -17.42
CA THR A 166 15.01 4.98 -17.80
C THR A 166 15.01 3.49 -17.47
N LEU A 167 14.54 3.12 -16.27
CA LEU A 167 14.39 1.73 -15.87
C LEU A 167 13.39 1.00 -16.78
N LYS A 168 12.26 1.62 -17.11
CA LYS A 168 11.26 1.06 -18.03
C LYS A 168 11.85 0.76 -19.42
N TYR A 169 12.65 1.67 -19.99
CA TYR A 169 13.31 1.42 -21.29
C TYR A 169 14.32 0.28 -21.20
N LEU A 170 15.14 0.23 -20.15
CA LEU A 170 16.08 -0.87 -19.91
C LEU A 170 15.35 -2.23 -19.83
N LEU A 171 14.27 -2.30 -19.06
CA LEU A 171 13.49 -3.54 -18.89
C LEU A 171 12.80 -3.98 -20.20
N ASN A 172 12.50 -3.03 -21.10
CA ASN A 172 11.99 -3.29 -22.45
C ASN A 172 13.09 -3.58 -23.49
N GLN A 173 14.36 -3.68 -23.07
CA GLN A 173 15.52 -3.82 -23.95
C GLN A 173 15.70 -2.68 -24.96
N ASP A 174 15.06 -1.53 -24.73
CA ASP A 174 15.23 -0.32 -25.52
C ASP A 174 16.46 0.46 -25.00
N LEU A 175 17.64 -0.14 -25.22
CA LEU A 175 18.90 0.38 -24.71
C LEU A 175 19.22 1.78 -25.27
N ARG A 176 18.71 2.11 -26.47
CA ARG A 176 18.93 3.41 -27.09
C ARG A 176 18.20 4.52 -26.33
N ASN A 177 16.91 4.34 -26.06
CA ASN A 177 16.15 5.35 -25.32
C ASN A 177 16.54 5.40 -23.84
N ALA A 178 16.91 4.26 -23.24
CA ALA A 178 17.47 4.22 -21.90
C ALA A 178 18.77 5.05 -21.80
N HIS A 179 19.70 4.85 -22.75
CA HIS A 179 20.96 5.59 -22.79
C HIS A 179 20.74 7.09 -23.09
N GLN A 180 19.82 7.42 -23.99
CA GLN A 180 19.48 8.83 -24.28
C GLN A 180 19.00 9.57 -23.03
N LEU A 181 18.10 8.98 -22.24
CA LEU A 181 17.61 9.61 -21.01
C LEU A 181 18.70 9.86 -19.97
N LEU A 182 19.72 8.98 -19.88
CA LEU A 182 20.88 9.19 -19.03
C LEU A 182 21.70 10.42 -19.47
N GLN A 183 21.90 10.59 -20.77
CA GLN A 183 22.67 11.70 -21.33
C GLN A 183 21.92 13.03 -21.20
N ASP A 184 20.59 12.99 -21.34
CA ASP A 184 19.75 14.18 -21.26
C ASP A 184 19.53 14.67 -19.82
N ASN A 185 19.74 13.82 -18.81
CA ASN A 185 19.45 14.14 -17.39
C ASN A 185 20.57 13.66 -16.43
N PRO A 186 21.84 14.04 -16.63
CA PRO A 186 22.97 13.42 -15.93
C PRO A 186 22.94 13.65 -14.41
N GLU A 187 22.45 14.80 -13.94
CA GLU A 187 22.29 15.12 -12.52
C GLU A 187 21.35 14.15 -11.77
N GLN A 188 20.33 13.60 -12.44
CA GLN A 188 19.39 12.65 -11.82
C GLN A 188 20.04 11.30 -11.51
N PHE A 189 21.19 11.00 -12.12
CA PHE A 189 21.93 9.74 -11.96
C PHE A 189 23.27 9.90 -11.22
N ALA A 190 23.45 11.01 -10.51
CA ALA A 190 24.66 11.28 -9.74
C ALA A 190 24.62 10.72 -8.29
N ASN A 191 23.45 10.27 -7.82
CA ASN A 191 23.30 9.70 -6.48
C ASN A 191 23.68 8.21 -6.43
N ALA A 192 23.96 7.70 -5.23
CA ALA A 192 24.45 6.34 -5.04
C ALA A 192 23.51 5.26 -5.61
N ASP A 193 22.20 5.45 -5.47
CA ASP A 193 21.19 4.48 -5.92
C ASP A 193 21.06 4.46 -7.46
N ALA A 194 21.20 5.62 -8.10
CA ALA A 194 21.02 5.78 -9.54
C ALA A 194 22.30 5.51 -10.36
N ILE A 195 23.47 5.57 -9.73
CA ILE A 195 24.75 5.21 -10.35
C ILE A 195 24.74 3.75 -10.84
N HIS A 196 24.16 2.83 -10.09
CA HIS A 196 24.10 1.43 -10.49
C HIS A 196 23.31 1.22 -11.79
N LEU A 197 22.16 1.90 -11.92
CA LEU A 197 21.36 1.85 -13.14
C LEU A 197 22.11 2.46 -14.32
N LYS A 198 22.79 3.60 -14.09
CA LYS A 198 23.64 4.24 -15.09
C LYS A 198 24.73 3.31 -15.61
N THR A 199 25.54 2.74 -14.71
CA THR A 199 26.65 1.85 -15.08
C THR A 199 26.16 0.63 -15.86
N LEU A 200 25.03 0.04 -15.45
CA LEU A 200 24.45 -1.10 -16.15
C LEU A 200 24.03 -0.75 -17.59
N ILE A 201 23.37 0.39 -17.79
CA ILE A 201 22.93 0.83 -19.13
C ILE A 201 24.13 1.18 -20.01
N GLU A 202 25.11 1.91 -19.49
CA GLU A 202 26.34 2.26 -20.23
C GLU A 202 27.08 1.00 -20.70
N GLN A 203 27.25 0.01 -19.82
CA GLN A 203 27.88 -1.25 -20.18
C GLN A 203 27.08 -2.00 -21.26
N ARG A 204 25.77 -2.16 -21.08
CA ARG A 204 24.90 -2.87 -22.05
C ARG A 204 24.83 -2.16 -23.40
N TYR A 205 24.83 -0.83 -23.40
CA TYR A 205 24.80 -0.04 -24.62
C TYR A 205 26.13 -0.12 -25.38
N ALA A 206 27.27 -0.15 -24.68
CA ALA A 206 28.58 -0.39 -25.28
C ALA A 206 28.64 -1.78 -25.93
N GLU A 207 28.25 -2.84 -25.21
CA GLU A 207 28.18 -4.21 -25.74
C GLU A 207 27.29 -4.29 -26.99
N TYR A 208 26.10 -3.65 -26.94
CA TYR A 208 25.20 -3.59 -28.09
C TYR A 208 25.80 -2.84 -29.29
N SER A 209 26.49 -1.73 -29.03
CA SER A 209 27.10 -0.90 -30.08
C SER A 209 28.27 -1.62 -30.75
N GLU A 210 29.13 -2.28 -29.98
CA GLU A 210 30.23 -3.12 -30.49
C GLU A 210 29.70 -4.26 -31.36
N TYR A 211 28.65 -4.95 -30.90
CA TYR A 211 28.01 -6.02 -31.66
C TYR A 211 27.36 -5.51 -32.95
N ALA A 212 26.67 -4.36 -32.90
CA ALA A 212 26.07 -3.74 -34.08
C ALA A 212 27.12 -3.25 -35.09
N GLU A 213 28.28 -2.80 -34.64
CA GLU A 213 29.41 -2.44 -35.49
C GLU A 213 30.06 -3.67 -36.13
N TYR A 214 30.26 -4.74 -35.35
CA TYR A 214 30.71 -6.03 -35.87
C TYR A 214 29.80 -6.53 -37.00
N LEU A 215 28.48 -6.52 -36.80
CA LEU A 215 27.51 -6.94 -37.82
C LEU A 215 27.49 -6.08 -39.09
N LYS A 216 27.94 -4.83 -39.04
CA LYS A 216 28.05 -3.97 -40.24
C LYS A 216 29.29 -4.29 -41.09
N ASN A 217 30.28 -4.92 -40.47
CA ASN A 217 31.55 -5.28 -41.10
C ASN A 217 31.56 -6.74 -41.63
N PHE A 218 30.41 -7.43 -41.55
CA PHE A 218 30.11 -8.72 -42.17
C PHE A 218 28.99 -8.56 -43.20
#